data_AF-A0A953XRW5-F1
#
_entry.id   AF-A0A953XRW5-F1
#
_cell.length_a   1.000
_cell.length_b   1.000
_cell.length_c   1.000
_cell.angle_alpha   90.00
_cell.angle_beta   90.00
_cell.angle_gamma   90.00
#
_symmetry.space_group_name_H-M   'P 1'
#
loop_
_entity.id
_entity.type
_entity.pdbx_description
1 polymer ?
#
loop_
_entity_poly.entity_id
_entity_poly.type
_entity_poly.pdbx_seq_one_letter_code
_entity_poly.pdbx_strand_id
1 'polypeptide(L)'
;MDSAAQALSANWQARKAQRQAAGQALPDIPAGIPILLKIDTGLDLDALRAKFEFEIVAEQEDGYVIVASEDIQLTAFRSMAQGFAVTVHGSATIAEVHTLFDDPNQTDRLGRILSDQLMASWGNIDEDQLYIVDIGIACAGTQEIPPRPVRGKRATDAQWAAKEYEWSERRASAYNEWDDIKIERETSIQKFTEFYQAEILHMRDSADFDAGVLPDSFTVRLKISGKGLKDFVLNYPYIFEIVEPEDIALPQNQGQQGAQAAPAVAPVAPDADAPAVCVIDSGIQEAHVLLQPGIDQAASHCFLPGQAATAVADEVAPGGHGTRVAGAVLYGEDVPVAGAPQLPFWIQNARVLDAQNAMPVELFPPEALRKAVERFNDGPRQTRVFNHSINARSYCRTRYMSSWAAEIDQLCNERDVLIVQSAGNLPLQGTPPFLGIADHLTAGRDYPAYLAENAARIANPGQSLQALTVGSIAYDAAEQGV
;
A
#
# COMPACT_ATOMS: atom_id res chain seq x y z
N MET A 1 15.71 27.80 15.56
CA MET A 1 15.95 26.34 15.61
C MET A 1 16.16 25.84 17.03
N ASP A 2 17.18 26.29 17.79
CA ASP A 2 17.37 25.83 19.19
C ASP A 2 16.15 26.10 20.09
N SER A 3 15.53 27.29 19.97
CA SER A 3 14.28 27.60 20.69
C SER A 3 13.13 26.63 20.37
N ALA A 4 12.97 26.27 19.09
CA ALA A 4 11.95 25.34 18.64
C ALA A 4 12.25 23.90 19.13
N ALA A 5 13.52 23.48 19.09
CA ALA A 5 13.95 22.19 19.64
C ALA A 5 13.71 22.12 21.17
N GLN A 6 13.96 23.22 21.90
CA GLN A 6 13.67 23.30 23.32
C GLN A 6 12.17 23.20 23.61
N ALA A 7 11.34 23.94 22.86
CA ALA A 7 9.89 23.90 23.00
C ALA A 7 9.34 22.49 22.68
N LEU A 8 9.79 21.87 21.58
CA LEU A 8 9.42 20.52 21.18
C LEU A 8 9.78 19.49 22.25
N SER A 9 11.03 19.50 22.74
CA SER A 9 11.49 18.64 23.83
C SER A 9 10.66 18.82 25.09
N ALA A 10 10.42 20.07 25.51
CA ALA A 10 9.65 20.36 26.72
C ALA A 10 8.19 19.88 26.62
N ASN A 11 7.55 20.12 25.47
CA ASN A 11 6.18 19.67 25.20
C ASN A 11 6.08 18.14 25.22
N TRP A 12 7.03 17.44 24.61
CA TRP A 12 7.06 15.98 24.62
C TRP A 12 7.30 15.40 26.01
N GLN A 13 8.21 15.99 26.78
CA GLN A 13 8.43 15.58 28.17
C GLN A 13 7.20 15.81 29.05
N ALA A 14 6.51 16.95 28.90
CA ALA A 14 5.27 17.23 29.60
C ALA A 14 4.19 16.18 29.26
N ARG A 15 4.06 15.83 27.97
CA ARG A 15 3.15 14.76 27.52
C ARG A 15 3.53 13.40 28.12
N LYS A 16 4.79 13.00 28.09
CA LYS A 16 5.26 11.75 28.73
C LYS A 16 5.00 11.72 30.23
N ALA A 17 5.26 12.82 30.93
CA ALA A 17 4.98 12.93 32.36
C ALA A 17 3.48 12.84 32.66
N GLN A 18 2.62 13.44 31.84
CA GLN A 18 1.17 13.32 31.96
C GLN A 18 0.71 11.87 31.77
N ARG A 19 1.28 11.16 30.79
CA ARG A 19 1.00 9.72 30.58
C ARG A 19 1.42 8.88 31.77
N GLN A 20 2.64 9.07 32.27
CA GLN A 20 3.16 8.36 33.44
C GLN A 20 2.32 8.63 34.70
N ALA A 21 1.86 9.86 34.88
CA ALA A 21 0.96 10.23 35.98
C ALA A 21 -0.42 9.56 35.87
N ALA A 22 -0.88 9.23 34.66
CA ALA A 22 -2.07 8.44 34.44
C ALA A 22 -1.86 6.94 34.80
N GLY A 23 -0.62 6.50 35.02
CA GLY A 23 -0.28 5.15 35.44
C GLY A 23 -0.73 4.09 34.44
N GLN A 24 -1.32 3.00 34.92
CA GLN A 24 -1.89 1.93 34.09
C GLN A 24 -3.16 2.36 33.31
N ALA A 25 -3.52 3.65 33.27
CA ALA A 25 -4.66 4.14 32.49
C ALA A 25 -4.31 4.50 31.04
N LEU A 26 -3.05 4.33 30.62
CA LEU A 26 -2.60 4.49 29.24
C LEU A 26 -1.51 3.45 28.91
N PRO A 27 -1.37 3.02 27.65
CA PRO A 27 -0.30 2.10 27.26
C PRO A 27 1.05 2.81 27.23
N ASP A 28 2.11 2.03 27.45
CA ASP A 28 3.47 2.48 27.21
C ASP A 28 3.67 2.85 25.74
N ILE A 29 4.47 3.88 25.50
CA ILE A 29 4.80 4.37 24.16
C ILE A 29 6.32 4.27 23.95
N PRO A 30 6.79 4.13 22.70
CA PRO A 30 8.23 4.10 22.42
C PRO A 30 9.00 5.29 22.99
N ALA A 31 10.30 5.09 23.22
CA ALA A 31 11.17 6.13 23.78
C ALA A 31 11.30 7.36 22.86
N GLY A 32 11.18 7.16 21.55
CA GLY A 32 11.39 8.21 20.55
C GLY A 32 10.47 9.43 20.68
N ILE A 33 10.95 10.58 20.21
CA ILE A 33 10.15 11.77 19.90
C ILE A 33 9.97 11.88 18.39
N PRO A 34 8.72 12.03 17.88
CA PRO A 34 8.51 12.36 16.47
C PRO A 34 8.82 13.83 16.21
N ILE A 35 9.58 14.10 15.16
CA ILE A 35 10.04 15.45 14.78
C ILE A 35 9.72 15.67 13.30
N LEU A 36 9.12 16.80 12.99
CA LEU A 36 8.95 17.27 11.62
C LEU A 36 10.02 18.31 11.30
N LEU A 37 10.76 18.06 10.21
CA LEU A 37 11.78 18.94 9.68
C LEU A 37 11.39 19.43 8.29
N LYS A 38 11.86 20.63 7.94
CA LYS A 38 12.00 21.08 6.56
C LYS A 38 13.48 21.26 6.27
N ILE A 39 13.96 20.65 5.19
CA ILE A 39 15.36 20.58 4.78
C ILE A 39 15.53 21.04 3.34
N ASP A 40 16.79 21.24 2.93
CA ASP A 40 17.16 21.36 1.52
C ASP A 40 16.80 20.08 0.77
N THR A 41 16.12 20.19 -0.38
CA THR A 41 15.70 19.01 -1.18
C THR A 41 16.86 18.22 -1.79
N GLY A 42 18.07 18.77 -1.76
CA GLY A 42 19.30 18.09 -2.19
C GLY A 42 20.11 17.51 -1.03
N LEU A 43 19.65 17.66 0.22
CA LEU A 43 20.34 17.13 1.40
C LEU A 43 20.27 15.61 1.39
N ASP A 44 21.44 14.99 1.56
CA ASP A 44 21.54 13.58 1.87
C ASP A 44 21.03 13.33 3.30
N LEU A 45 19.93 12.58 3.43
CA LEU A 45 19.30 12.29 4.73
C LEU A 45 20.21 11.52 5.67
N ASP A 46 21.23 10.84 5.17
CA ASP A 46 22.24 10.19 6.01
C ASP A 46 23.04 11.18 6.85
N ALA A 47 23.16 12.43 6.41
CA ALA A 47 23.73 13.48 7.24
C ALA A 47 22.93 13.66 8.53
N LEU A 48 21.61 13.52 8.48
CA LEU A 48 20.75 13.63 9.67
C LEU A 48 20.95 12.42 10.59
N ARG A 49 21.02 11.20 10.04
CA ARG A 49 21.34 9.98 10.79
C ARG A 49 22.68 10.10 11.50
N ALA A 50 23.73 10.44 10.75
CA ALA A 50 25.11 10.45 11.24
C ALA A 50 25.42 11.59 12.23
N LYS A 51 24.71 12.72 12.15
CA LYS A 51 24.97 13.89 13.01
C LYS A 51 24.06 13.96 14.23
N PHE A 52 22.84 13.44 14.13
CA PHE A 52 21.81 13.64 15.14
C PHE A 52 21.20 12.33 15.65
N GLU A 53 21.62 11.17 15.13
CA GLU A 53 21.06 9.86 15.47
C GLU A 53 19.54 9.81 15.22
N PHE A 54 19.09 10.56 14.21
CA PHE A 54 17.71 10.56 13.77
C PHE A 54 17.44 9.33 12.92
N GLU A 55 16.40 8.58 13.27
CA GLU A 55 15.79 7.64 12.36
C GLU A 55 14.90 8.39 11.38
N ILE A 56 15.09 8.14 10.09
CA ILE A 56 14.23 8.70 9.05
C ILE A 56 12.97 7.84 8.98
N VAL A 57 11.85 8.40 9.42
CA VAL A 57 10.55 7.73 9.38
C VAL A 57 9.91 7.91 8.02
N ALA A 58 10.03 9.11 7.44
CA ALA A 58 9.34 9.46 6.21
C ALA A 58 9.99 10.63 5.48
N GLU A 59 10.34 10.47 4.20
CA GLU A 59 10.64 11.57 3.29
C GLU A 59 9.35 12.03 2.60
N GLN A 60 9.18 13.34 2.44
CA GLN A 60 7.96 13.96 1.95
C GLN A 60 8.27 14.97 0.84
N GLU A 61 7.26 15.30 0.03
CA GLU A 61 7.34 16.36 -0.98
C GLU A 61 7.78 17.71 -0.36
N ASP A 62 8.40 18.58 -1.17
CA ASP A 62 8.86 19.92 -0.79
C ASP A 62 9.90 20.00 0.34
N GLY A 63 10.71 18.95 0.48
CA GLY A 63 11.82 18.91 1.45
C GLY A 63 11.36 18.72 2.89
N TYR A 64 10.18 18.17 3.11
CA TYR A 64 9.74 17.81 4.45
C TYR A 64 10.23 16.41 4.82
N VAL A 65 10.62 16.21 6.08
CA VAL A 65 11.06 14.91 6.57
C VAL A 65 10.52 14.69 7.98
N ILE A 66 9.93 13.53 8.21
CA ILE A 66 9.55 13.06 9.54
C ILE A 66 10.68 12.17 10.04
N VAL A 67 11.20 12.50 11.22
CA VAL A 67 12.24 11.71 11.89
C VAL A 67 11.81 11.33 13.30
N ALA A 68 12.39 10.26 13.83
CA ALA A 68 12.28 9.88 15.22
C ALA A 68 13.66 10.00 15.89
N SER A 69 13.69 10.51 17.13
CA SER A 69 14.91 10.62 17.93
C SER A 69 14.72 9.95 19.28
N GLU A 70 15.61 9.06 19.69
CA GLU A 70 15.63 8.55 21.07
C GLU A 70 16.13 9.60 22.06
N ASP A 71 17.02 10.50 21.62
CA ASP A 71 17.41 11.66 22.41
C ASP A 71 16.28 12.68 22.44
N ILE A 72 15.43 12.58 23.47
CA ILE A 72 14.32 13.49 23.71
C ILE A 72 14.81 14.93 23.91
N GLN A 73 16.03 15.14 24.43
CA GLN A 73 16.59 16.46 24.67
C GLN A 73 17.12 17.14 23.41
N LEU A 74 17.26 16.38 22.31
CA LEU A 74 17.83 16.83 21.04
C LEU A 74 19.21 17.49 21.25
N THR A 75 20.04 16.88 22.09
CA THR A 75 21.30 17.41 22.59
C THR A 75 22.27 17.73 21.46
N ALA A 76 22.51 16.76 20.57
CA ALA A 76 23.41 16.94 19.43
C ALA A 76 22.89 18.03 18.48
N PHE A 77 21.59 18.00 18.18
CA PHE A 77 20.92 18.97 17.31
C PHE A 77 20.99 20.39 17.87
N ARG A 78 20.66 20.57 19.16
CA ARG A 78 20.70 21.88 19.84
C ARG A 78 22.11 22.42 19.95
N SER A 79 23.08 21.58 20.29
CA SER A 79 24.50 21.95 20.32
C SER A 79 24.95 22.48 18.95
N MET A 80 24.56 21.80 17.87
CA MET A 80 24.89 22.24 16.52
C MET A 80 24.18 23.56 16.14
N ALA A 81 22.90 23.70 16.47
CA ALA A 81 22.14 24.93 16.22
C ALA A 81 22.71 26.14 16.98
N GLN A 82 23.13 25.96 18.24
CA GLN A 82 23.78 27.00 19.04
C GLN A 82 25.17 27.32 18.48
N GLY A 83 25.96 26.29 18.13
CA GLY A 83 27.28 26.44 17.53
C GLY A 83 27.25 27.20 16.21
N PHE A 84 26.24 26.96 15.36
CA PHE A 84 26.06 27.69 14.11
C PHE A 84 25.79 29.18 14.32
N ALA A 85 24.97 29.53 15.32
CA ALA A 85 24.68 30.91 15.67
C ALA A 85 25.92 31.72 16.09
N VAL A 86 26.95 31.04 16.61
CA VAL A 86 28.24 31.64 17.00
C VAL A 86 29.41 31.20 16.09
N THR A 87 29.12 30.70 14.88
CA THR A 87 30.11 30.34 13.84
C THR A 87 31.16 29.31 14.26
N VAL A 88 30.78 28.30 15.03
CA VAL A 88 31.65 27.17 15.41
C VAL A 88 31.92 26.26 14.20
N HIS A 89 33.19 25.89 14.01
CA HIS A 89 33.60 24.98 12.94
C HIS A 89 32.88 23.61 13.04
N GLY A 90 32.36 23.09 11.92
CA GLY A 90 31.65 21.81 11.87
C GLY A 90 30.14 21.89 12.15
N SER A 91 29.59 23.09 12.39
CA SER A 91 28.15 23.30 12.63
C SER A 91 27.33 23.62 11.37
N ALA A 92 27.96 23.73 10.21
CA ALA A 92 27.33 24.22 8.98
C ALA A 92 26.20 23.31 8.45
N THR A 93 26.21 22.01 8.77
CA THR A 93 25.16 21.05 8.36
C THR A 93 23.77 21.48 8.84
N ILE A 94 23.67 22.21 9.97
CA ILE A 94 22.37 22.69 10.45
C ILE A 94 21.72 23.71 9.49
N ALA A 95 22.50 24.36 8.62
CA ALA A 95 21.97 25.30 7.63
C ALA A 95 21.11 24.62 6.56
N GLU A 96 21.36 23.33 6.29
CA GLU A 96 20.60 22.50 5.36
C GLU A 96 19.26 22.06 5.98
N VAL A 97 19.08 22.27 7.29
CA VAL A 97 17.79 22.11 7.98
C VAL A 97 17.16 23.50 8.11
N HIS A 98 16.21 23.81 7.24
CA HIS A 98 15.55 25.11 7.19
C HIS A 98 14.62 25.36 8.38
N THR A 99 13.92 24.33 8.85
CA THR A 99 12.92 24.48 9.92
C THR A 99 12.80 23.20 10.74
N LEU A 100 12.71 23.36 12.06
CA LEU A 100 12.20 22.35 12.98
C LEU A 100 10.86 22.87 13.50
N PHE A 101 9.80 22.09 13.33
CA PHE A 101 8.45 22.48 13.72
C PHE A 101 8.23 22.18 15.19
N ASP A 102 8.00 23.20 16.00
CA ASP A 102 7.48 23.08 17.35
C ASP A 102 5.95 22.96 17.28
N ASP A 103 5.48 21.76 16.95
CA ASP A 103 4.07 21.47 16.67
C ASP A 103 3.37 20.85 17.90
N PRO A 104 2.92 21.65 18.90
CA PRO A 104 2.38 21.13 20.15
C PRO A 104 1.09 20.32 19.96
N ASN A 105 0.33 20.63 18.92
CA ASN A 105 -0.91 19.95 18.56
C ASN A 105 -0.70 18.85 17.51
N GLN A 106 0.52 18.71 16.99
CA GLN A 106 0.89 17.84 15.88
C GLN A 106 0.12 18.09 14.58
N THR A 107 -0.45 19.28 14.36
CA THR A 107 -1.28 19.57 13.18
C THR A 107 -0.50 19.44 11.87
N ASP A 108 0.75 19.94 11.81
CA ASP A 108 1.60 19.87 10.63
C ASP A 108 2.05 18.43 10.36
N ARG A 109 2.34 17.66 11.43
CA ARG A 109 2.63 16.23 11.29
C ARG A 109 1.40 15.43 10.85
N LEU A 110 0.23 15.70 11.44
CA LEU A 110 -1.03 15.03 11.14
C LEU A 110 -1.44 15.24 9.69
N GLY A 111 -1.35 16.47 9.18
CA GLY A 111 -1.59 16.77 7.76
C GLY A 111 -0.62 16.08 6.79
N ARG A 112 0.41 15.40 7.31
CA ARG A 112 1.36 14.62 6.52
C ARG A 112 1.17 13.12 6.67
N ILE A 113 0.75 12.63 7.82
CA ILE A 113 0.60 11.18 8.02
C ILE A 113 -0.84 10.70 7.76
N LEU A 114 -1.85 11.57 7.88
CA LEU A 114 -3.24 11.20 7.65
C LEU A 114 -3.62 11.30 6.17
N SER A 115 -4.52 10.42 5.72
CA SER A 115 -5.26 10.63 4.47
C SER A 115 -6.04 11.95 4.50
N ASP A 116 -6.37 12.50 3.34
CA ASP A 116 -7.19 13.73 3.24
C ASP A 116 -8.54 13.59 3.98
N GLN A 117 -9.13 12.39 3.94
CA GLN A 117 -10.39 12.07 4.58
C GLN A 117 -10.27 11.96 6.11
N LEU A 118 -9.25 11.26 6.61
CA LEU A 118 -8.97 11.20 8.06
C LEU A 118 -8.61 12.60 8.60
N MET A 119 -7.82 13.37 7.86
CA MET A 119 -7.47 14.73 8.28
C MET A 119 -8.70 15.63 8.37
N ALA A 120 -9.62 15.55 7.41
CA ALA A 120 -10.87 16.32 7.42
C ALA A 120 -11.79 15.95 8.59
N SER A 121 -11.77 14.69 9.02
CA SER A 121 -12.60 14.17 10.11
C SER A 121 -11.91 14.15 11.49
N TRP A 122 -10.59 14.36 11.55
CA TRP A 122 -9.75 14.17 12.75
C TRP A 122 -10.29 14.86 14.01
N GLY A 123 -10.69 16.12 13.88
CA GLY A 123 -11.23 16.91 14.98
C GLY A 123 -12.58 16.40 15.53
N ASN A 124 -13.29 15.59 14.74
CA ASN A 124 -14.62 15.07 15.03
C ASN A 124 -14.66 13.55 15.20
N ILE A 125 -13.49 12.88 15.32
CA ILE A 125 -13.43 11.45 15.62
C ILE A 125 -14.13 11.21 16.97
N ASP A 126 -15.23 10.47 16.91
CA ASP A 126 -15.93 9.91 18.06
C ASP A 126 -15.01 8.94 18.80
N GLU A 127 -14.83 9.12 20.10
CA GLU A 127 -13.89 8.36 20.92
C GLU A 127 -14.31 6.90 21.12
N ASP A 128 -15.60 6.61 21.09
CA ASP A 128 -16.16 5.29 21.38
C ASP A 128 -16.45 4.49 20.10
N GLN A 129 -16.55 5.18 18.95
CA GLN A 129 -16.70 4.52 17.64
C GLN A 129 -15.45 3.70 17.27
N LEU A 130 -15.67 2.53 16.66
CA LEU A 130 -14.60 1.73 16.08
C LEU A 130 -14.27 2.19 14.66
N TYR A 131 -12.97 2.27 14.38
CA TYR A 131 -12.40 2.63 13.08
C TYR A 131 -11.51 1.48 12.62
N ILE A 132 -11.50 1.22 11.31
CA ILE A 132 -10.53 0.34 10.68
C ILE A 132 -9.56 1.23 9.90
N VAL A 133 -8.27 1.08 10.14
CA VAL A 133 -7.21 1.87 9.49
C VAL A 133 -6.02 0.99 9.14
N ASP A 134 -5.36 1.32 8.03
CA ASP A 134 -4.05 0.81 7.64
C ASP A 134 -2.99 1.81 8.09
N ILE A 135 -2.00 1.33 8.84
CA ILE A 135 -0.96 2.16 9.43
C ILE A 135 0.41 1.69 8.96
N GLY A 136 1.12 2.57 8.27
CA GLY A 136 2.50 2.38 7.85
C GLY A 136 3.48 2.70 8.99
N ILE A 137 4.29 1.71 9.35
CA ILE A 137 5.29 1.78 10.42
C ILE A 137 6.68 1.62 9.79
N ALA A 138 7.55 2.62 9.97
CA ALA A 138 8.95 2.51 9.58
C ALA A 138 9.65 1.42 10.42
N CYS A 139 10.80 0.93 9.97
CA CYS A 139 11.69 -0.02 10.66
C CYS A 139 13.18 0.22 10.34
N ALA A 140 13.51 1.26 9.57
CA ALA A 140 14.87 1.51 9.09
C ALA A 140 15.87 1.83 10.23
N GLY A 141 15.40 2.32 11.38
CA GLY A 141 16.30 2.71 12.47
C GLY A 141 17.28 3.81 12.06
N THR A 142 18.48 3.76 12.63
CA THR A 142 19.57 4.70 12.29
C THR A 142 20.58 4.10 11.31
N GLN A 143 20.48 2.81 10.99
CA GLN A 143 21.40 2.09 10.11
C GLN A 143 20.85 1.97 8.69
N GLU A 144 21.69 2.25 7.70
CA GLU A 144 21.36 2.14 6.27
C GLU A 144 22.14 0.98 5.62
N ILE A 145 21.59 0.42 4.54
CA ILE A 145 22.29 -0.56 3.71
C ILE A 145 23.45 0.14 3.00
N PRO A 146 24.71 -0.26 3.23
CA PRO A 146 25.83 0.40 2.59
C PRO A 146 25.77 0.24 1.06
N PRO A 147 26.14 1.28 0.30
CA PRO A 147 26.17 1.19 -1.16
C PRO A 147 27.14 0.10 -1.60
N ARG A 148 26.75 -0.65 -2.65
CA ARG A 148 27.60 -1.72 -3.18
C ARG A 148 28.96 -1.12 -3.60
N PRO A 149 30.10 -1.67 -3.15
CA PRO A 149 31.39 -1.15 -3.53
C PRO A 149 31.60 -1.26 -5.04
N VAL A 150 32.43 -0.39 -5.60
CA VAL A 150 32.82 -0.43 -7.01
C VAL A 150 34.24 -0.97 -7.14
N ARG A 151 34.46 -1.91 -8.07
CA ARG A 151 35.77 -2.51 -8.28
C ARG A 151 36.74 -1.51 -8.92
N GLY A 152 37.78 -1.14 -8.20
CA GLY A 152 38.84 -0.27 -8.72
C GLY A 152 39.72 -0.98 -9.76
N LYS A 153 40.23 -0.23 -10.74
CA LYS A 153 41.07 -0.73 -11.85
C LYS A 153 42.36 -1.46 -11.41
N ARG A 154 42.81 -1.27 -10.17
CA ARG A 154 44.05 -1.84 -9.61
C ARG A 154 43.82 -2.85 -8.48
N ALA A 155 42.56 -3.17 -8.18
CA ALA A 155 42.23 -4.11 -7.12
C ALA A 155 42.50 -5.56 -7.59
N THR A 156 43.36 -6.27 -6.86
CA THR A 156 43.54 -7.72 -7.05
C THR A 156 42.23 -8.45 -6.74
N ASP A 157 42.07 -9.66 -7.28
CA ASP A 157 40.87 -10.48 -7.02
C ASP A 157 40.68 -10.74 -5.52
N ALA A 158 41.75 -11.00 -4.77
CA ALA A 158 41.70 -11.21 -3.32
C ALA A 158 41.23 -9.95 -2.55
N GLN A 159 41.74 -8.76 -2.92
CA GLN A 159 41.31 -7.50 -2.31
C GLN A 159 39.86 -7.16 -2.67
N TRP A 160 39.43 -7.51 -3.88
CA TRP A 160 38.05 -7.31 -4.32
C TRP A 160 37.09 -8.24 -3.58
N ALA A 161 37.42 -9.54 -3.50
CA ALA A 161 36.64 -10.52 -2.74
C ALA A 161 36.51 -10.14 -1.26
N ALA A 162 37.58 -9.63 -0.63
CA ALA A 162 37.52 -9.15 0.75
C ALA A 162 36.56 -7.96 0.93
N LYS A 163 36.54 -7.00 -0.02
CA LYS A 163 35.60 -5.87 0.00
C LYS A 163 34.16 -6.30 -0.25
N GLU A 164 33.93 -7.25 -1.15
CA GLU A 164 32.59 -7.79 -1.38
C GLU A 164 32.08 -8.56 -0.15
N TYR A 165 32.95 -9.32 0.51
CA TYR A 165 32.63 -10.02 1.75
C TYR A 165 32.28 -9.04 2.88
N GLU A 166 33.11 -8.02 3.12
CA GLU A 166 32.85 -6.98 4.13
C GLU A 166 31.53 -6.23 3.86
N TRP A 167 31.27 -5.87 2.59
CA TRP A 167 29.99 -5.25 2.20
C TRP A 167 28.81 -6.20 2.45
N SER A 168 28.95 -7.48 2.11
CA SER A 168 27.91 -8.49 2.33
C SER A 168 27.60 -8.67 3.81
N GLU A 169 28.63 -8.67 4.68
CA GLU A 169 28.45 -8.75 6.14
C GLU A 169 27.73 -7.51 6.68
N ARG A 170 28.13 -6.32 6.26
CA ARG A 170 27.46 -5.07 6.68
C ARG A 170 26.02 -4.98 6.20
N ARG A 171 25.76 -5.42 4.96
CA ARG A 171 24.40 -5.50 4.41
C ARG A 171 23.53 -6.50 5.20
N ALA A 172 24.05 -7.68 5.52
CA ALA A 172 23.34 -8.66 6.33
C ALA A 172 23.06 -8.15 7.75
N SER A 173 24.04 -7.45 8.36
CA SER A 173 23.86 -6.82 9.67
C SER A 173 22.73 -5.78 9.67
N ALA A 174 22.65 -4.94 8.63
CA ALA A 174 21.57 -3.94 8.51
C ALA A 174 20.18 -4.58 8.43
N TYR A 175 20.01 -5.65 7.64
CA TYR A 175 18.74 -6.37 7.59
C TYR A 175 18.37 -7.01 8.94
N ASN A 176 19.34 -7.62 9.63
CA ASN A 176 19.08 -8.20 10.95
C ASN A 176 18.64 -7.13 11.96
N GLU A 177 19.27 -5.95 11.93
CA GLU A 177 18.89 -4.82 12.79
C GLU A 177 17.47 -4.34 12.46
N TRP A 178 17.12 -4.22 11.18
CA TRP A 178 15.76 -3.87 10.76
C TRP A 178 14.72 -4.91 11.20
N ASP A 179 15.05 -6.20 11.12
CA ASP A 179 14.19 -7.29 11.61
C ASP A 179 13.99 -7.21 13.14
N ASP A 180 15.05 -6.95 13.89
CA ASP A 180 14.97 -6.78 15.35
C ASP A 180 14.09 -5.57 15.72
N ILE A 181 14.28 -4.43 15.04
CA ILE A 181 13.46 -3.23 15.20
C ILE A 181 12.00 -3.50 14.86
N LYS A 182 11.74 -4.26 13.78
CA LYS A 182 10.41 -4.66 13.38
C LYS A 182 9.72 -5.49 14.47
N ILE A 183 10.40 -6.51 15.01
CA ILE A 183 9.87 -7.35 16.10
C ILE A 183 9.55 -6.50 17.34
N GLU A 184 10.41 -5.55 17.69
CA GLU A 184 10.15 -4.64 18.80
C GLU A 184 8.88 -3.81 18.56
N ARG A 185 8.72 -3.26 17.35
CA ARG A 185 7.57 -2.43 16.98
C ARG A 185 6.27 -3.23 16.96
N GLU A 186 6.29 -4.43 16.39
CA GLU A 186 5.17 -5.38 16.44
C GLU A 186 4.76 -5.68 17.88
N THR A 187 5.74 -6.02 18.74
CA THR A 187 5.50 -6.24 20.19
C THR A 187 4.93 -5.00 20.87
N SER A 188 5.41 -3.80 20.53
CA SER A 188 4.91 -2.54 21.08
C SER A 188 3.47 -2.25 20.63
N ILE A 189 3.12 -2.55 19.39
CA ILE A 189 1.76 -2.34 18.86
C ILE A 189 0.82 -3.35 19.50
N GLN A 190 1.23 -4.61 19.68
CA GLN A 190 0.46 -5.63 20.38
C GLN A 190 0.05 -5.20 21.80
N LYS A 191 0.96 -4.60 22.56
CA LYS A 191 0.64 -4.03 23.89
C LYS A 191 -0.38 -2.90 23.80
N PHE A 192 -0.29 -2.09 22.75
CA PHE A 192 -1.20 -0.98 22.51
C PHE A 192 -2.61 -1.48 22.17
N THR A 193 -2.71 -2.53 21.35
CA THR A 193 -3.98 -3.14 20.94
C THR A 193 -4.66 -3.86 22.10
N GLU A 194 -3.89 -4.59 22.91
CA GLU A 194 -4.38 -5.22 24.15
C GLU A 194 -5.01 -4.19 25.11
N PHE A 195 -4.35 -3.04 25.27
CA PHE A 195 -4.84 -1.97 26.14
C PHE A 195 -6.18 -1.39 25.67
N TYR A 196 -6.29 -1.07 24.39
CA TYR A 196 -7.49 -0.47 23.81
C TYR A 196 -8.57 -1.48 23.39
N GLN A 197 -8.35 -2.78 23.65
CA GLN A 197 -9.18 -3.87 23.13
C GLN A 197 -9.37 -3.78 21.62
N ALA A 198 -8.32 -3.34 20.93
CA ALA A 198 -8.29 -3.27 19.48
C ALA A 198 -8.07 -4.66 18.89
N GLU A 199 -8.58 -4.86 17.69
CA GLU A 199 -8.42 -6.08 16.92
C GLU A 199 -7.41 -5.82 15.81
N ILE A 200 -6.34 -6.61 15.78
CA ILE A 200 -5.41 -6.64 14.66
C ILE A 200 -6.04 -7.52 13.59
N LEU A 201 -6.51 -6.90 12.50
CA LEU A 201 -7.07 -7.64 11.37
C LEU A 201 -5.95 -8.18 10.48
N HIS A 202 -4.84 -7.44 10.38
CA HIS A 202 -3.65 -7.88 9.67
C HIS A 202 -2.38 -7.31 10.33
N MET A 203 -1.52 -8.23 10.78
CA MET A 203 -0.14 -8.04 11.22
C MET A 203 0.55 -9.40 11.08
N ARG A 204 1.87 -9.43 10.85
CA ARG A 204 2.75 -10.58 10.55
C ARG A 204 2.54 -11.90 11.30
N ASP A 205 1.74 -11.99 12.36
CA ASP A 205 1.82 -13.07 13.36
C ASP A 205 0.78 -14.20 13.28
N SER A 206 -0.01 -14.31 12.21
CA SER A 206 -0.46 -15.64 11.82
C SER A 206 0.59 -16.23 10.89
N ALA A 207 1.08 -17.44 11.20
CA ALA A 207 2.24 -18.13 10.63
C ALA A 207 2.32 -18.31 9.09
N ASP A 208 1.50 -17.59 8.33
CA ASP A 208 1.23 -17.75 6.90
C ASP A 208 1.51 -16.47 6.05
N PHE A 209 2.01 -15.34 6.59
CA PHE A 209 2.07 -14.06 5.82
C PHE A 209 3.39 -13.27 5.80
N ASP A 210 3.89 -13.06 4.57
CA ASP A 210 4.97 -12.12 4.21
C ASP A 210 4.49 -10.98 3.27
N ALA A 211 3.18 -10.73 3.17
CA ALA A 211 2.62 -9.76 2.22
C ALA A 211 2.71 -8.29 2.68
N GLY A 212 3.06 -7.38 1.77
CA GLY A 212 3.13 -5.93 2.01
C GLY A 212 4.28 -5.51 2.93
N VAL A 213 5.30 -6.36 3.08
CA VAL A 213 6.47 -6.12 3.92
C VAL A 213 7.59 -5.56 3.06
N LEU A 214 7.91 -4.29 3.27
CA LEU A 214 9.18 -3.75 2.82
C LEU A 214 10.24 -4.09 3.88
N PRO A 215 11.52 -4.25 3.50
CA PRO A 215 12.57 -4.60 4.47
C PRO A 215 12.74 -3.54 5.57
N ASP A 216 12.34 -2.30 5.30
CA ASP A 216 12.50 -1.14 6.17
C ASP A 216 11.17 -0.60 6.72
N SER A 217 10.03 -1.28 6.47
CA SER A 217 8.71 -0.86 6.94
C SER A 217 7.63 -1.94 6.77
N PHE A 218 6.54 -1.83 7.52
CA PHE A 218 5.38 -2.70 7.35
C PHE A 218 4.06 -1.94 7.55
N THR A 219 2.96 -2.52 7.05
CA THR A 219 1.61 -1.99 7.25
C THR A 219 0.80 -2.90 8.16
N VAL A 220 0.16 -2.32 9.18
CA VAL A 220 -0.78 -3.01 10.06
C VAL A 220 -2.21 -2.53 9.80
N ARG A 221 -3.17 -3.46 9.66
CA ARG A 221 -4.60 -3.13 9.67
C ARG A 221 -5.17 -3.31 11.06
N LEU A 222 -5.58 -2.20 11.68
CA LEU A 222 -6.13 -2.17 13.03
C LEU A 222 -7.60 -1.78 13.02
N LYS A 223 -8.40 -2.49 13.80
CA LYS A 223 -9.73 -2.07 14.22
C LYS A 223 -9.69 -1.59 15.66
N ILE A 224 -9.83 -0.29 15.87
CA ILE A 224 -9.55 0.37 17.16
C ILE A 224 -10.59 1.46 17.45
N SER A 225 -10.85 1.74 18.74
CA SER A 225 -11.70 2.86 19.14
C SER A 225 -11.08 4.20 18.75
N GLY A 226 -11.90 5.23 18.51
CA GLY A 226 -11.40 6.57 18.17
C GLY A 226 -10.48 7.15 19.24
N LYS A 227 -10.70 6.81 20.51
CA LYS A 227 -9.78 7.13 21.61
C LYS A 227 -8.42 6.46 21.42
N GLY A 228 -8.40 5.16 21.12
CA GLY A 228 -7.18 4.42 20.87
C GLY A 228 -6.44 4.89 19.63
N LEU A 229 -7.18 5.21 18.56
CA LEU A 229 -6.62 5.77 17.33
C LEU A 229 -5.91 7.10 17.59
N LYS A 230 -6.58 8.04 18.27
CA LYS A 230 -5.98 9.33 18.65
C LYS A 230 -4.73 9.12 19.48
N ASP A 231 -4.78 8.24 20.48
CA ASP A 231 -3.62 7.99 21.32
C ASP A 231 -2.46 7.39 20.53
N PHE A 232 -2.73 6.43 19.65
CA PHE A 232 -1.70 5.79 18.85
C PHE A 232 -1.00 6.78 17.92
N VAL A 233 -1.78 7.51 17.11
CA VAL A 233 -1.26 8.46 16.12
C VAL A 233 -0.45 9.59 16.77
N LEU A 234 -0.92 10.10 17.91
CA LEU A 234 -0.28 11.22 18.59
C LEU A 234 0.97 10.84 19.39
N ASN A 235 1.17 9.55 19.68
CA ASN A 235 2.23 9.12 20.59
C ASN A 235 3.20 8.09 20.01
N TYR A 236 2.87 7.44 18.89
CA TYR A 236 3.75 6.49 18.25
C TYR A 236 4.66 7.18 17.22
N PRO A 237 6.00 7.23 17.43
CA PRO A 237 6.89 8.08 16.63
C PRO A 237 7.08 7.61 15.19
N TYR A 238 7.04 6.29 14.98
CA TYR A 238 7.48 5.63 13.75
C TYR A 238 6.39 5.51 12.68
N ILE A 239 5.27 6.21 12.84
CA ILE A 239 4.20 6.22 11.83
C ILE A 239 4.57 7.18 10.70
N PHE A 240 4.56 6.67 9.47
CA PHE A 240 4.71 7.48 8.26
C PHE A 240 3.40 7.73 7.52
N GLU A 241 2.39 6.87 7.70
CA GLU A 241 1.09 6.99 7.06
C GLU A 241 -0.02 6.28 7.86
N ILE A 242 -1.22 6.86 7.88
CA ILE A 242 -2.47 6.27 8.39
C ILE A 242 -3.57 6.59 7.39
N VAL A 243 -4.22 5.55 6.90
CA VAL A 243 -5.32 5.66 5.95
C VAL A 243 -6.45 4.72 6.27
N GLU A 244 -7.63 5.02 5.76
CA GLU A 244 -8.71 4.05 5.72
C GLU A 244 -8.36 2.88 4.78
N PRO A 245 -8.89 1.67 5.04
CA PRO A 245 -8.87 0.57 4.08
C PRO A 245 -9.32 1.03 2.71
N GLU A 246 -8.67 0.49 1.68
CA GLU A 246 -9.06 0.80 0.30
C GLU A 246 -10.53 0.44 0.07
N ASP A 247 -11.31 1.42 -0.38
CA ASP A 247 -12.68 1.19 -0.83
C ASP A 247 -12.62 0.58 -2.24
N ILE A 248 -12.46 -0.75 -2.26
CA ILE A 248 -12.48 -1.55 -3.48
C ILE A 248 -13.92 -1.91 -3.79
N ALA A 249 -14.54 -1.11 -4.64
CA ALA A 249 -15.86 -1.40 -5.20
C ALA A 249 -15.95 -0.84 -6.61
N LEU A 250 -16.02 -1.75 -7.58
CA LEU A 250 -15.90 -1.41 -8.99
C LEU A 250 -17.23 -0.88 -9.55
N PRO A 251 -17.22 0.20 -10.35
CA PRO A 251 -18.42 0.71 -11.01
C PRO A 251 -19.12 -0.38 -11.84
N GLN A 252 -20.42 -0.54 -11.66
CA GLN A 252 -21.23 -1.45 -12.48
C GLN A 252 -21.77 -0.69 -13.68
N ASN A 253 -21.40 -1.12 -14.89
CA ASN A 253 -22.15 -0.75 -16.08
C ASN A 253 -23.41 -1.62 -16.14
N GLN A 254 -24.58 -0.98 -16.10
CA GLN A 254 -25.86 -1.65 -16.32
C GLN A 254 -25.96 -2.04 -17.80
N GLY A 255 -25.37 -3.18 -18.16
CA GLY A 255 -25.57 -3.79 -19.47
C GLY A 255 -27.05 -4.09 -19.71
N GLN A 256 -27.52 -3.91 -20.94
CA GLN A 256 -28.89 -4.26 -21.32
C GLN A 256 -29.12 -5.77 -21.22
N GLN A 257 -30.18 -6.17 -20.51
CA GLN A 257 -30.66 -7.55 -20.49
C GLN A 257 -31.25 -7.88 -21.87
N GLY A 258 -30.51 -8.67 -22.66
CA GLY A 258 -31.03 -9.32 -23.86
C GLY A 258 -30.95 -10.83 -23.68
N ALA A 259 -32.08 -11.53 -23.80
CA ALA A 259 -32.08 -12.97 -23.96
C ALA A 259 -31.46 -13.30 -25.32
N GLN A 260 -30.17 -13.62 -25.34
CA GLN A 260 -29.51 -14.13 -26.53
C GLN A 260 -29.82 -15.62 -26.68
N ALA A 261 -30.10 -16.05 -27.92
CA ALA A 261 -30.21 -17.47 -28.24
C ALA A 261 -28.91 -18.18 -27.83
N ALA A 262 -29.02 -19.40 -27.29
CA ALA A 262 -27.86 -20.19 -26.93
C ALA A 262 -26.93 -20.30 -28.15
N PRO A 263 -25.68 -19.81 -28.07
CA PRO A 263 -24.80 -19.81 -29.22
C PRO A 263 -24.52 -21.25 -29.64
N ALA A 264 -24.51 -21.52 -30.95
CA ALA A 264 -24.22 -22.84 -31.52
C ALA A 264 -22.70 -23.11 -31.52
N VAL A 265 -22.07 -22.83 -30.39
CA VAL A 265 -20.63 -22.87 -30.17
C VAL A 265 -20.31 -23.92 -29.11
N ALA A 266 -19.27 -24.70 -29.37
CA ALA A 266 -18.77 -25.74 -28.46
C ALA A 266 -17.24 -25.60 -28.37
N PRO A 267 -16.73 -24.64 -27.58
CA PRO A 267 -15.29 -24.45 -27.43
C PRO A 267 -14.62 -25.74 -27.00
N VAL A 268 -13.44 -25.99 -27.54
CA VAL A 268 -12.61 -27.14 -27.16
C VAL A 268 -11.61 -26.69 -26.11
N ALA A 269 -11.48 -27.50 -25.06
CA ALA A 269 -10.56 -27.24 -23.97
C ALA A 269 -9.12 -27.03 -24.48
N PRO A 270 -8.33 -26.14 -23.86
CA PRO A 270 -6.93 -25.97 -24.21
C PRO A 270 -6.16 -27.29 -24.12
N ASP A 271 -5.03 -27.37 -24.83
CA ASP A 271 -4.11 -28.50 -24.66
C ASP A 271 -3.67 -28.62 -23.19
N ALA A 272 -3.35 -29.84 -22.76
CA ALA A 272 -3.06 -30.10 -21.34
C ALA A 272 -1.87 -29.26 -20.82
N ASP A 273 -0.87 -29.03 -21.68
CA ASP A 273 0.34 -28.24 -21.46
C ASP A 273 0.21 -26.77 -21.90
N ALA A 274 -0.97 -26.32 -22.32
CA ALA A 274 -1.23 -24.92 -22.60
C ALA A 274 -1.00 -24.05 -21.34
N PRO A 275 -0.54 -22.79 -21.51
CA PRO A 275 -0.32 -21.89 -20.38
C PRO A 275 -1.65 -21.57 -19.67
N ALA A 276 -1.54 -20.97 -18.49
CA ALA A 276 -2.69 -20.51 -17.72
C ALA A 276 -2.62 -19.00 -17.46
N VAL A 277 -3.80 -18.39 -17.35
CA VAL A 277 -4.01 -17.03 -16.85
C VAL A 277 -4.90 -17.14 -15.61
N CYS A 278 -4.45 -16.58 -14.49
CA CYS A 278 -5.27 -16.47 -13.30
C CYS A 278 -6.06 -15.15 -13.33
N VAL A 279 -7.37 -15.24 -13.11
CA VAL A 279 -8.28 -14.09 -13.00
C VAL A 279 -8.59 -13.87 -11.53
N ILE A 280 -8.09 -12.77 -10.98
CA ILE A 280 -8.34 -12.33 -9.61
C ILE A 280 -9.50 -11.33 -9.64
N ASP A 281 -10.70 -11.77 -9.24
CA ASP A 281 -11.95 -11.03 -9.44
C ASP A 281 -13.11 -11.52 -8.53
N SER A 282 -14.38 -11.29 -8.89
CA SER A 282 -15.60 -11.65 -8.15
C SER A 282 -16.00 -13.12 -8.22
N GLY A 283 -15.16 -13.95 -8.84
CA GLY A 283 -15.47 -15.34 -9.19
C GLY A 283 -15.84 -15.48 -10.67
N ILE A 284 -16.16 -16.70 -11.08
CA ILE A 284 -16.54 -17.01 -12.47
C ILE A 284 -17.74 -17.95 -12.45
N GLN A 285 -18.72 -17.71 -13.32
CA GLN A 285 -19.74 -18.70 -13.65
C GLN A 285 -19.11 -19.84 -14.47
N GLU A 286 -18.40 -20.76 -13.81
CA GLU A 286 -17.57 -21.78 -14.46
C GLU A 286 -18.36 -22.77 -15.33
N ALA A 287 -19.68 -22.87 -15.14
CA ALA A 287 -20.58 -23.67 -15.96
C ALA A 287 -21.05 -22.96 -17.24
N HIS A 288 -20.62 -21.71 -17.48
CA HIS A 288 -21.00 -20.98 -18.68
C HIS A 288 -20.45 -21.67 -19.94
N VAL A 289 -21.28 -21.87 -20.96
CA VAL A 289 -20.95 -22.67 -22.16
C VAL A 289 -19.67 -22.21 -22.89
N LEU A 290 -19.41 -20.90 -22.89
CA LEU A 290 -18.20 -20.32 -23.48
C LEU A 290 -16.96 -20.43 -22.58
N LEU A 291 -17.11 -20.64 -21.28
CA LEU A 291 -15.97 -20.60 -20.35
C LEU A 291 -15.58 -22.00 -19.89
N GLN A 292 -16.56 -22.85 -19.61
CA GLN A 292 -16.39 -24.15 -18.96
C GLN A 292 -15.26 -25.01 -19.57
N PRO A 293 -15.09 -25.12 -20.91
CA PRO A 293 -14.00 -25.90 -21.47
C PRO A 293 -12.60 -25.38 -21.13
N GLY A 294 -12.45 -24.07 -20.88
CA GLY A 294 -11.18 -23.42 -20.56
C GLY A 294 -10.91 -23.22 -19.06
N ILE A 295 -11.84 -23.56 -18.17
CA ILE A 295 -11.65 -23.36 -16.72
C ILE A 295 -10.89 -24.54 -16.11
N ASP A 296 -9.83 -24.24 -15.36
CA ASP A 296 -9.14 -25.20 -14.48
C ASP A 296 -9.88 -25.34 -13.14
N GLN A 297 -11.06 -25.96 -13.19
CA GLN A 297 -12.01 -26.02 -12.06
C GLN A 297 -11.42 -26.61 -10.78
N ALA A 298 -10.46 -27.52 -10.90
CA ALA A 298 -9.82 -28.17 -9.75
C ALA A 298 -8.89 -27.21 -8.98
N ALA A 299 -8.35 -26.19 -9.67
CA ALA A 299 -7.46 -25.19 -9.07
C ALA A 299 -8.22 -24.00 -8.46
N SER A 300 -9.41 -23.67 -9.00
CA SER A 300 -10.25 -22.55 -8.59
C SER A 300 -10.40 -22.43 -7.07
N HIS A 301 -10.40 -21.18 -6.58
CA HIS A 301 -10.38 -20.91 -5.16
C HIS A 301 -11.09 -19.61 -4.77
N CYS A 302 -11.78 -19.64 -3.64
CA CYS A 302 -12.39 -18.50 -2.99
C CYS A 302 -11.56 -18.06 -1.79
N PHE A 303 -11.14 -16.79 -1.81
CA PHE A 303 -10.36 -16.15 -0.76
C PHE A 303 -11.20 -15.26 0.16
N LEU A 304 -12.53 -15.23 -0.03
CA LEU A 304 -13.41 -14.45 0.82
C LEU A 304 -13.46 -15.02 2.25
N PRO A 305 -13.31 -14.18 3.29
CA PRO A 305 -13.36 -14.64 4.67
C PRO A 305 -14.73 -15.26 5.00
N GLY A 306 -14.71 -16.36 5.76
CA GLY A 306 -15.92 -17.06 6.20
C GLY A 306 -16.66 -17.85 5.10
N GLN A 307 -16.16 -17.86 3.86
CA GLN A 307 -16.72 -18.66 2.77
C GLN A 307 -15.95 -19.98 2.60
N ALA A 308 -16.61 -20.98 2.00
CA ALA A 308 -15.92 -22.20 1.60
C ALA A 308 -14.92 -21.90 0.48
N ALA A 309 -13.74 -22.53 0.50
CA ALA A 309 -12.73 -22.42 -0.56
C ALA A 309 -13.28 -22.75 -1.97
N THR A 310 -14.37 -23.52 -2.05
CA THR A 310 -15.05 -23.92 -3.29
C THR A 310 -16.17 -22.95 -3.71
N ALA A 311 -16.45 -21.89 -2.96
CA ALA A 311 -17.47 -20.88 -3.27
C ALA A 311 -16.99 -19.91 -4.36
N VAL A 312 -16.63 -20.43 -5.54
CA VAL A 312 -15.91 -19.72 -6.60
C VAL A 312 -16.83 -19.06 -7.64
N ALA A 313 -18.14 -19.23 -7.48
CA ALA A 313 -19.14 -18.68 -8.39
C ALA A 313 -19.18 -17.15 -8.33
N ASP A 314 -19.43 -16.53 -9.48
CA ASP A 314 -19.60 -15.08 -9.58
C ASP A 314 -21.02 -14.66 -9.21
N GLU A 315 -21.16 -13.96 -8.09
CA GLU A 315 -22.46 -13.58 -7.53
C GLU A 315 -22.86 -12.13 -7.88
N VAL A 316 -22.06 -11.43 -8.68
CA VAL A 316 -22.31 -10.04 -9.05
C VAL A 316 -23.43 -9.94 -10.10
N ALA A 317 -24.45 -9.14 -9.82
CA ALA A 317 -25.57 -8.94 -10.73
C ALA A 317 -25.45 -7.65 -11.57
N PRO A 318 -25.89 -7.66 -12.85
CA PRO A 318 -26.22 -8.83 -13.67
C PRO A 318 -24.98 -9.44 -14.33
N GLY A 319 -24.91 -10.77 -14.38
CA GLY A 319 -23.98 -11.49 -15.26
C GLY A 319 -22.54 -11.64 -14.80
N GLY A 320 -22.18 -11.13 -13.63
CA GLY A 320 -20.87 -11.36 -13.01
C GLY A 320 -19.75 -10.46 -13.55
N HIS A 321 -18.95 -9.85 -12.67
CA HIS A 321 -17.80 -9.05 -13.11
C HIS A 321 -16.66 -9.95 -13.60
N GLY A 322 -16.19 -10.87 -12.75
CA GLY A 322 -15.12 -11.82 -13.09
C GLY A 322 -15.48 -12.75 -14.24
N THR A 323 -16.76 -13.09 -14.41
CA THR A 323 -17.26 -13.85 -15.56
C THR A 323 -17.06 -13.09 -16.87
N ARG A 324 -17.35 -11.78 -16.90
CA ARG A 324 -17.11 -10.93 -18.07
C ARG A 324 -15.62 -10.75 -18.34
N VAL A 325 -14.83 -10.56 -17.29
CA VAL A 325 -13.37 -10.46 -17.38
C VAL A 325 -12.77 -11.73 -17.97
N ALA A 326 -13.15 -12.91 -17.47
CA ALA A 326 -12.68 -14.19 -18.00
C ALA A 326 -13.06 -14.39 -19.47
N GLY A 327 -14.25 -13.95 -19.86
CA GLY A 327 -14.66 -13.91 -21.26
C GLY A 327 -13.76 -13.03 -22.12
N ALA A 328 -13.48 -11.81 -21.67
CA ALA A 328 -12.58 -10.89 -22.37
C ALA A 328 -11.15 -11.44 -22.46
N VAL A 329 -10.65 -12.11 -21.42
CA VAL A 329 -9.34 -12.76 -21.44
C VAL A 329 -9.30 -13.86 -22.50
N LEU A 330 -10.31 -14.74 -22.58
CA LEU A 330 -10.32 -15.86 -23.54
C LEU A 330 -10.59 -15.44 -24.99
N TYR A 331 -11.44 -14.45 -25.21
CA TYR A 331 -12.00 -14.15 -26.53
C TYR A 331 -11.62 -12.78 -27.08
N GLY A 332 -11.09 -11.88 -26.27
CA GLY A 332 -10.84 -10.50 -26.68
C GLY A 332 -12.12 -9.84 -27.17
N GLU A 333 -12.06 -9.26 -28.37
CA GLU A 333 -13.17 -8.55 -29.00
C GLU A 333 -14.07 -9.46 -29.85
N ASP A 334 -13.55 -10.62 -30.25
CA ASP A 334 -14.18 -11.53 -31.19
C ASP A 334 -14.77 -12.74 -30.48
N VAL A 335 -16.01 -12.61 -30.00
CA VAL A 335 -16.73 -13.73 -29.37
C VAL A 335 -17.30 -14.67 -30.44
N PRO A 336 -16.89 -15.94 -30.49
CA PRO A 336 -17.34 -16.89 -31.52
C PRO A 336 -18.83 -17.21 -31.36
N VAL A 337 -19.59 -17.03 -32.44
CA VAL A 337 -21.04 -17.28 -32.47
C VAL A 337 -21.41 -18.71 -32.89
N ALA A 338 -20.47 -19.46 -33.47
CA ALA A 338 -20.65 -20.83 -33.91
C ALA A 338 -19.32 -21.61 -33.99
N GLY A 339 -19.42 -22.94 -34.06
CA GLY A 339 -18.29 -23.83 -34.31
C GLY A 339 -17.64 -24.38 -33.03
N ALA A 340 -16.42 -24.89 -33.16
CA ALA A 340 -15.68 -25.49 -32.05
C ALA A 340 -14.28 -24.85 -31.92
N PRO A 341 -14.20 -23.58 -31.48
CA PRO A 341 -12.92 -22.89 -31.36
C PRO A 341 -12.05 -23.58 -30.32
N GLN A 342 -10.78 -23.81 -30.67
CA GLN A 342 -9.76 -24.31 -29.74
C GLN A 342 -9.33 -23.17 -28.82
N LEU A 343 -9.50 -23.34 -27.50
CA LEU A 343 -9.07 -22.32 -26.55
C LEU A 343 -7.55 -22.33 -26.38
N PRO A 344 -6.89 -21.16 -26.32
CA PRO A 344 -5.44 -21.06 -26.34
C PRO A 344 -4.76 -21.28 -24.97
N PHE A 345 -5.48 -21.10 -23.87
CA PHE A 345 -4.94 -21.20 -22.51
C PHE A 345 -6.04 -21.52 -21.49
N TRP A 346 -5.61 -22.02 -20.33
CA TRP A 346 -6.46 -22.28 -19.19
C TRP A 346 -6.74 -21.01 -18.39
N ILE A 347 -7.93 -20.92 -17.80
CA ILE A 347 -8.30 -19.88 -16.84
C ILE A 347 -8.33 -20.49 -15.45
N GLN A 348 -7.65 -19.84 -14.51
CA GLN A 348 -7.71 -20.14 -13.09
C GLN A 348 -8.50 -19.05 -12.37
N ASN A 349 -9.45 -19.45 -11.51
CA ASN A 349 -10.40 -18.56 -10.88
C ASN A 349 -9.98 -18.25 -9.43
N ALA A 350 -9.67 -16.98 -9.15
CA ALA A 350 -9.35 -16.48 -7.82
C ALA A 350 -10.42 -15.49 -7.37
N ARG A 351 -11.41 -15.96 -6.60
CA ARG A 351 -12.49 -15.10 -6.10
C ARG A 351 -12.05 -14.32 -4.87
N VAL A 352 -12.01 -12.99 -4.99
CA VAL A 352 -11.66 -12.03 -3.92
C VAL A 352 -12.71 -10.94 -3.71
N LEU A 353 -13.72 -10.82 -4.60
CA LEU A 353 -14.85 -9.90 -4.44
C LEU A 353 -16.17 -10.63 -4.12
N ASP A 354 -17.02 -9.94 -3.36
CA ASP A 354 -18.35 -10.42 -2.95
C ASP A 354 -19.44 -10.16 -4.02
N ALA A 355 -20.70 -10.45 -3.68
CA ALA A 355 -21.86 -10.26 -4.55
C ALA A 355 -22.17 -8.77 -4.86
N GLN A 356 -21.61 -7.85 -4.08
CA GLN A 356 -21.71 -6.40 -4.29
C GLN A 356 -20.54 -5.87 -5.15
N ASN A 357 -19.69 -6.78 -5.64
CA ASN A 357 -18.45 -6.48 -6.37
C ASN A 357 -17.49 -5.63 -5.53
N ALA A 358 -17.45 -5.92 -4.23
CA ALA A 358 -16.59 -5.27 -3.27
C ALA A 358 -15.65 -6.28 -2.61
N MET A 359 -14.46 -5.82 -2.23
CA MET A 359 -13.58 -6.60 -1.36
C MET A 359 -14.03 -6.40 0.10
N PRO A 360 -14.26 -7.47 0.89
CA PRO A 360 -14.54 -7.33 2.31
C PRO A 360 -13.43 -6.55 3.03
N VAL A 361 -13.80 -5.67 3.96
CA VAL A 361 -12.86 -4.77 4.64
C VAL A 361 -11.84 -5.55 5.49
N GLU A 362 -12.20 -6.74 5.94
CA GLU A 362 -11.32 -7.66 6.66
C GLU A 362 -10.24 -8.27 5.75
N LEU A 363 -10.48 -8.34 4.44
CA LEU A 363 -9.53 -8.88 3.48
C LEU A 363 -8.50 -7.79 3.11
N PHE A 364 -7.24 -8.01 3.49
CA PHE A 364 -6.17 -7.10 3.15
C PHE A 364 -5.70 -7.34 1.71
N PRO A 365 -5.78 -6.35 0.79
CA PRO A 365 -5.49 -6.59 -0.64
C PRO A 365 -4.10 -7.18 -0.93
N PRO A 366 -2.99 -6.74 -0.28
CA PRO A 366 -1.69 -7.38 -0.42
C PRO A 366 -1.72 -8.88 -0.09
N GLU A 367 -2.38 -9.24 1.01
CA GLU A 367 -2.46 -10.61 1.50
C GLU A 367 -3.25 -11.51 0.56
N ALA A 368 -4.41 -11.03 0.10
CA ALA A 368 -5.24 -11.73 -0.87
C ALA A 368 -4.49 -11.98 -2.19
N LEU A 369 -3.74 -10.96 -2.64
CA LEU A 369 -2.91 -11.05 -3.84
C LEU A 369 -1.79 -12.08 -3.67
N ARG A 370 -1.01 -12.03 -2.59
CA ARG A 370 0.06 -13.00 -2.31
C ARG A 370 -0.47 -14.42 -2.31
N LYS A 371 -1.53 -14.67 -1.54
CA LYS A 371 -2.19 -15.98 -1.45
C LYS A 371 -2.64 -16.49 -2.81
N ALA A 372 -3.22 -15.62 -3.63
CA ALA A 372 -3.63 -15.98 -4.98
C ALA A 372 -2.40 -16.31 -5.85
N VAL A 373 -1.39 -15.44 -5.88
CA VAL A 373 -0.19 -15.66 -6.69
C VAL A 373 0.53 -16.94 -6.29
N GLU A 374 0.82 -17.14 -5.01
CA GLU A 374 1.51 -18.34 -4.52
C GLU A 374 0.72 -19.61 -4.84
N ARG A 375 -0.59 -19.62 -4.60
CA ARG A 375 -1.43 -20.79 -4.90
C ARG A 375 -1.32 -21.22 -6.37
N PHE A 376 -1.38 -20.26 -7.30
CA PHE A 376 -1.46 -20.57 -8.73
C PHE A 376 -0.07 -20.67 -9.38
N ASN A 377 0.93 -19.96 -8.87
CA ASN A 377 2.34 -20.05 -9.29
C ASN A 377 3.01 -21.34 -8.79
N ASP A 378 2.71 -21.78 -7.57
CA ASP A 378 3.17 -23.08 -7.04
C ASP A 378 2.27 -24.25 -7.49
N GLY A 379 1.17 -23.95 -8.16
CA GLY A 379 0.23 -24.92 -8.68
C GLY A 379 0.77 -25.73 -9.86
N PRO A 380 0.04 -26.78 -10.30
CA PRO A 380 0.49 -27.68 -11.37
C PRO A 380 0.81 -27.00 -12.71
N ARG A 381 0.18 -25.85 -12.97
CA ARG A 381 0.36 -25.06 -14.20
C ARG A 381 1.46 -24.02 -14.12
N GLN A 382 2.02 -23.78 -12.93
CA GLN A 382 3.04 -22.77 -12.69
C GLN A 382 2.69 -21.41 -13.29
N THR A 383 1.50 -20.90 -12.93
CA THR A 383 0.91 -19.73 -13.59
C THR A 383 1.77 -18.49 -13.39
N ARG A 384 2.04 -17.78 -14.49
CA ARG A 384 2.89 -16.58 -14.51
C ARG A 384 2.17 -15.32 -14.96
N VAL A 385 0.92 -15.41 -15.40
CA VAL A 385 0.14 -14.25 -15.84
C VAL A 385 -1.10 -14.14 -14.99
N PHE A 386 -1.28 -12.99 -14.35
CA PHE A 386 -2.38 -12.69 -13.45
C PHE A 386 -3.12 -11.45 -13.96
N ASN A 387 -4.40 -11.60 -14.24
CA ASN A 387 -5.30 -10.50 -14.51
C ASN A 387 -5.89 -10.00 -13.19
N HIS A 388 -5.59 -8.74 -12.85
CA HIS A 388 -6.02 -8.05 -11.65
C HIS A 388 -6.85 -6.81 -12.04
N SER A 389 -8.10 -7.05 -12.45
CA SER A 389 -9.04 -6.00 -12.88
C SER A 389 -9.78 -5.36 -11.70
N ILE A 390 -9.05 -5.12 -10.61
CA ILE A 390 -9.56 -4.61 -9.33
C ILE A 390 -8.76 -3.37 -8.94
N ASN A 391 -9.46 -2.33 -8.51
CA ASN A 391 -8.87 -1.07 -8.06
C ASN A 391 -9.59 -0.56 -6.82
N ALA A 392 -8.90 0.28 -6.05
CA ALA A 392 -9.55 1.19 -5.13
C ALA A 392 -10.35 2.24 -5.92
N ARG A 393 -11.37 2.82 -5.28
CA ARG A 393 -12.05 4.02 -5.79
C ARG A 393 -11.20 5.28 -5.70
N SER A 394 -10.18 5.25 -4.86
CA SER A 394 -9.23 6.34 -4.64
C SER A 394 -8.12 6.32 -5.68
N TYR A 395 -7.64 7.50 -6.06
CA TYR A 395 -6.42 7.63 -6.85
C TYR A 395 -5.18 7.25 -6.03
N CYS A 396 -4.13 6.84 -6.72
CA CYS A 396 -2.84 6.58 -6.11
C CYS A 396 -2.27 7.83 -5.43
N ARG A 397 -1.67 7.64 -4.26
CA ARG A 397 -0.92 8.70 -3.57
C ARG A 397 0.43 8.89 -4.25
N THR A 398 0.95 10.12 -4.26
CA THR A 398 2.27 10.44 -4.84
C THR A 398 3.41 10.32 -3.85
N ARG A 399 3.07 10.21 -2.56
CA ARG A 399 4.00 10.30 -1.45
C ARG A 399 4.66 8.96 -1.14
N TYR A 400 3.83 7.94 -0.95
CA TYR A 400 4.27 6.57 -0.69
C TYR A 400 3.59 5.62 -1.67
N MET A 401 4.34 4.62 -2.11
CA MET A 401 3.73 3.47 -2.76
C MET A 401 2.84 2.76 -1.72
N SER A 402 1.62 2.41 -2.12
CA SER A 402 0.72 1.69 -1.22
C SER A 402 1.28 0.30 -0.95
N SER A 403 0.94 -0.30 0.19
CA SER A 403 1.26 -1.70 0.48
C SER A 403 0.76 -2.65 -0.62
N TRP A 404 -0.34 -2.31 -1.29
CA TRP A 404 -0.89 -3.08 -2.41
C TRP A 404 -0.02 -3.02 -3.66
N ALA A 405 0.42 -1.82 -4.06
CA ALA A 405 1.34 -1.67 -5.19
C ALA A 405 2.74 -2.23 -4.88
N ALA A 406 3.22 -2.06 -3.64
CA ALA A 406 4.48 -2.61 -3.17
C ALA A 406 4.49 -4.14 -3.23
N GLU A 407 3.40 -4.77 -2.81
CA GLU A 407 3.24 -6.21 -2.86
C GLU A 407 3.20 -6.75 -4.29
N ILE A 408 2.53 -6.05 -5.21
CA ILE A 408 2.58 -6.38 -6.64
C ILE A 408 4.03 -6.38 -7.14
N ASP A 409 4.79 -5.32 -6.84
CA ASP A 409 6.18 -5.18 -7.27
C ASP A 409 7.08 -6.28 -6.69
N GLN A 410 6.87 -6.60 -5.41
CA GLN A 410 7.57 -7.66 -4.72
C GLN A 410 7.26 -9.04 -5.34
N LEU A 411 5.99 -9.36 -5.59
CA LEU A 411 5.59 -10.64 -6.21
C LEU A 411 6.14 -10.78 -7.63
N CYS A 412 6.07 -9.73 -8.44
CA CYS A 412 6.65 -9.72 -9.79
C CYS A 412 8.15 -10.06 -9.76
N ASN A 413 8.89 -9.49 -8.81
CA ASN A 413 10.33 -9.73 -8.65
C ASN A 413 10.65 -11.12 -8.06
N GLU A 414 9.94 -11.54 -7.01
CA GLU A 414 10.20 -12.79 -6.29
C GLU A 414 9.76 -14.04 -7.05
N ARG A 415 8.63 -13.96 -7.75
CA ARG A 415 7.96 -15.11 -8.37
C ARG A 415 8.08 -15.13 -9.90
N ASP A 416 8.71 -14.12 -10.50
CA ASP A 416 8.85 -13.98 -11.96
C ASP A 416 7.49 -14.04 -12.68
N VAL A 417 6.52 -13.30 -12.14
CA VAL A 417 5.14 -13.21 -12.65
C VAL A 417 4.85 -11.84 -13.28
N LEU A 418 3.90 -11.82 -14.20
CA LEU A 418 3.33 -10.61 -14.79
C LEU A 418 1.93 -10.39 -14.21
N ILE A 419 1.75 -9.27 -13.50
CA ILE A 419 0.45 -8.78 -13.08
C ILE A 419 -0.01 -7.72 -14.09
N VAL A 420 -1.16 -7.96 -14.70
CA VAL A 420 -1.85 -7.02 -15.59
C VAL A 420 -3.00 -6.39 -14.80
N GLN A 421 -2.97 -5.08 -14.62
CA GLN A 421 -3.94 -4.36 -13.79
C GLN A 421 -4.64 -3.25 -14.56
N SER A 422 -5.87 -2.91 -14.17
CA SER A 422 -6.59 -1.77 -14.73
C SER A 422 -6.11 -0.43 -14.15
N ALA A 423 -6.18 0.64 -14.94
CA ALA A 423 -5.85 2.00 -14.48
C ALA A 423 -6.89 2.61 -13.51
N GLY A 424 -8.06 1.99 -13.38
CA GLY A 424 -9.20 2.47 -12.60
C GLY A 424 -10.20 3.28 -13.41
N ASN A 425 -11.43 3.37 -12.89
CA ASN A 425 -12.54 4.09 -13.50
C ASN A 425 -13.09 5.12 -12.51
N LEU A 426 -13.32 6.35 -12.97
CA LEU A 426 -14.02 7.35 -12.18
C LEU A 426 -15.50 6.93 -11.99
N PRO A 427 -16.06 7.11 -10.78
CA PRO A 427 -17.49 6.94 -10.60
C PRO A 427 -18.26 8.03 -11.36
N LEU A 428 -19.53 7.77 -11.68
CA LEU A 428 -20.38 8.79 -12.29
C LEU A 428 -20.55 10.02 -11.38
N GLN A 429 -20.65 9.79 -10.08
CA GLN A 429 -20.76 10.83 -9.05
C GLN A 429 -19.87 10.45 -7.87
N GLY A 430 -19.17 11.43 -7.31
CA GLY A 430 -18.24 11.25 -6.19
C GLY A 430 -18.59 12.15 -5.00
N THR A 431 -17.71 12.16 -4.01
CA THR A 431 -17.77 13.05 -2.85
C THR A 431 -16.36 13.56 -2.58
N PRO A 432 -16.14 14.89 -2.43
CA PRO A 432 -14.81 15.43 -2.13
C PRO A 432 -14.13 14.67 -0.97
N PRO A 433 -12.86 14.29 -1.11
CA PRO A 433 -11.93 14.64 -2.20
C PRO A 433 -12.04 13.77 -3.47
N PHE A 434 -12.82 12.69 -3.47
CA PHE A 434 -12.96 11.75 -4.59
C PHE A 434 -14.10 12.16 -5.53
N LEU A 435 -13.77 12.98 -6.54
CA LEU A 435 -14.75 13.50 -7.49
C LEU A 435 -15.12 12.46 -8.55
N GLY A 436 -16.39 12.44 -8.95
CA GLY A 436 -16.87 11.67 -10.10
C GLY A 436 -16.96 12.51 -11.38
N ILE A 437 -17.30 11.86 -12.49
CA ILE A 437 -17.42 12.50 -13.81
C ILE A 437 -18.39 13.69 -13.75
N ALA A 438 -19.56 13.53 -13.14
CA ALA A 438 -20.56 14.59 -13.01
C ALA A 438 -20.07 15.81 -12.21
N ASP A 439 -19.21 15.59 -11.22
CA ASP A 439 -18.65 16.68 -10.40
C ASP A 439 -17.64 17.50 -11.20
N HIS A 440 -16.83 16.85 -12.04
CA HIS A 440 -15.93 17.53 -12.97
C HIS A 440 -16.70 18.34 -14.02
N LEU A 441 -17.74 17.76 -14.62
CA LEU A 441 -18.58 18.46 -15.60
C LEU A 441 -19.30 19.65 -14.97
N THR A 442 -19.84 19.50 -13.76
CA THR A 442 -20.50 20.59 -13.01
C THR A 442 -19.53 21.74 -12.70
N ALA A 443 -18.25 21.41 -12.47
CA ALA A 443 -17.19 22.39 -12.27
C ALA A 443 -16.64 22.99 -13.58
N GLY A 444 -17.24 22.68 -14.74
CA GLY A 444 -16.84 23.20 -16.05
C GLY A 444 -15.56 22.56 -16.62
N ARG A 445 -15.20 21.35 -16.17
CA ARG A 445 -14.07 20.58 -16.70
C ARG A 445 -14.61 19.47 -17.60
N ASP A 446 -14.51 19.68 -18.91
CA ASP A 446 -14.99 18.75 -19.93
C ASP A 446 -14.03 17.57 -20.15
N TYR A 447 -14.51 16.50 -20.78
CA TYR A 447 -13.65 15.42 -21.26
C TYR A 447 -12.82 15.89 -22.48
N PRO A 448 -11.52 15.52 -22.60
CA PRO A 448 -10.71 14.75 -21.64
C PRO A 448 -9.97 15.62 -20.62
N ALA A 449 -10.23 16.94 -20.55
CA ALA A 449 -9.46 17.88 -19.74
C ALA A 449 -9.46 17.51 -18.25
N TYR A 450 -10.57 17.02 -17.71
CA TYR A 450 -10.61 16.59 -16.31
C TYR A 450 -9.68 15.42 -15.98
N LEU A 451 -9.21 14.65 -16.96
CA LEU A 451 -8.26 13.54 -16.74
C LEU A 451 -6.86 14.04 -16.34
N ALA A 452 -6.57 15.33 -16.51
CA ALA A 452 -5.34 15.94 -16.03
C ALA A 452 -5.43 16.44 -14.57
N GLU A 453 -6.61 16.38 -13.95
CA GLU A 453 -6.81 16.80 -12.56
C GLU A 453 -6.25 15.78 -11.58
N ASN A 454 -5.80 16.24 -10.41
CA ASN A 454 -5.31 15.35 -9.36
C ASN A 454 -6.34 14.31 -8.91
N ALA A 455 -7.63 14.67 -8.93
CA ALA A 455 -8.73 13.77 -8.58
C ALA A 455 -8.97 12.65 -9.61
N ALA A 456 -8.38 12.73 -10.80
CA ALA A 456 -8.54 11.79 -11.90
C ALA A 456 -7.26 10.99 -12.22
N ARG A 457 -6.29 10.98 -11.30
CA ARG A 457 -5.09 10.14 -11.40
C ARG A 457 -5.46 8.65 -11.43
N ILE A 458 -4.51 7.82 -11.86
CA ILE A 458 -4.66 6.35 -11.85
C ILE A 458 -5.07 5.87 -10.45
N ALA A 459 -5.98 4.90 -10.39
CA ALA A 459 -6.43 4.34 -9.13
C ALA A 459 -5.36 3.48 -8.47
N ASN A 460 -5.35 3.40 -7.14
CA ASN A 460 -4.54 2.39 -6.44
C ASN A 460 -5.02 0.97 -6.86
N PRO A 461 -4.15 -0.01 -7.19
CA PRO A 461 -2.68 -0.06 -7.13
C PRO A 461 -1.94 0.24 -8.45
N GLY A 462 -2.54 1.03 -9.33
CA GLY A 462 -2.00 1.43 -10.63
C GLY A 462 -0.59 2.03 -10.61
N GLN A 463 -0.12 2.52 -9.46
CA GLN A 463 1.22 3.08 -9.28
C GLN A 463 2.36 2.05 -9.12
N SER A 464 2.06 0.74 -9.12
CA SER A 464 3.09 -0.31 -9.17
C SER A 464 4.06 -0.09 -10.33
N LEU A 465 5.36 -0.33 -10.08
CA LEU A 465 6.43 -0.14 -11.06
C LEU A 465 6.66 -1.38 -11.94
N GLN A 466 6.25 -2.56 -11.48
CA GLN A 466 6.47 -3.84 -12.17
C GLN A 466 5.23 -4.36 -12.89
N ALA A 467 4.02 -3.90 -12.55
CA ALA A 467 2.80 -4.32 -13.23
C ALA A 467 2.57 -3.60 -14.57
N LEU A 468 1.82 -4.27 -15.45
CA LEU A 468 1.30 -3.64 -16.66
C LEU A 468 -0.04 -2.96 -16.33
N THR A 469 -0.01 -1.63 -16.14
CA THR A 469 -1.22 -0.81 -15.93
C THR A 469 -1.89 -0.48 -17.27
N VAL A 470 -3.14 -0.92 -17.43
CA VAL A 470 -3.91 -0.83 -18.68
C VAL A 470 -5.05 0.18 -18.56
N GLY A 471 -5.02 1.21 -19.40
CA GLY A 471 -6.13 2.13 -19.62
C GLY A 471 -7.05 1.67 -20.74
N SER A 472 -8.26 2.23 -20.80
CA SER A 472 -9.24 1.94 -21.87
C SER A 472 -9.39 3.13 -22.81
N ILE A 473 -9.67 2.84 -24.08
CA ILE A 473 -10.04 3.82 -25.10
C ILE A 473 -11.35 3.38 -25.76
N ALA A 474 -12.19 4.35 -26.13
CA ALA A 474 -13.38 4.08 -26.94
C ALA A 474 -13.02 4.08 -28.43
N TYR A 475 -13.65 3.19 -29.21
CA TYR A 475 -13.48 3.11 -30.67
C TYR A 475 -14.09 4.29 -31.43
N ASP A 476 -15.14 4.88 -30.88
CA ASP A 476 -15.84 6.05 -31.43
C ASP A 476 -15.78 7.21 -30.44
N ALA A 477 -15.93 8.44 -30.96
CA ALA A 477 -16.00 9.62 -30.14
C ALA A 477 -17.23 9.55 -29.22
N ALA A 478 -17.01 9.31 -27.93
CA ALA A 478 -17.96 9.71 -26.90
C ALA A 478 -17.95 11.24 -26.82
N GLU A 479 -18.51 11.92 -27.82
CA GLU A 479 -18.67 13.39 -27.84
C GLU A 479 -19.59 13.89 -26.72
N GLN A 480 -20.23 12.98 -25.98
CA GLN A 480 -21.10 13.27 -24.87
C GLN A 480 -20.71 12.30 -23.76
N GLY A 481 -19.96 12.76 -22.75
CA GLY A 481 -19.56 11.96 -21.59
C GLY A 481 -20.76 11.50 -20.76
N VAL A 482 -21.46 10.48 -21.25
CA VAL A 482 -22.64 9.85 -20.63
C VAL A 482 -22.35 8.38 -20.36
#